data_AF-A0A0H5SI65-F1
#
_entry.id   AF-A0A0H5SI65-F1
#
_cell.length_a   1.000
_cell.length_b   1.000
_cell.length_c   1.000
_cell.angle_alpha   90.00
_cell.angle_beta   90.00
_cell.angle_gamma   90.00
#
_symmetry.space_group_name_H-M   'P 1'
#
loop_
_entity.id
_entity.type
_entity.pdbx_description
1 polymer ?
#
loop_
_entity_poly.entity_id
_entity_poly.type
_entity_poly.pdbx_seq_one_letter_code
_entity_poly.pdbx_strand_id
1 'polypeptide(L)'
;MTGKIKNIFERNIYLLEQADKAVFYFRKQMHDRALAIIADSIGILKNTIEDIIADRDYFNTVSTDSVLEMLSAILDAYKKGNFILLADLFEMQMVTFLCRIQELVIGKEEIGFNEELYYENLKALKDNCMGLDETLINTIDPQPLLKEGYRVELTSCGLMTLVAENNGAQFYFHTNGRVQAEAFILASHWYKEKIKEYILYGLGFGYHIKELISLSENADITVYEGDLNVIMLACAFAKIKDILECKRVKLIYDPKFSKLKRRIRNLSDREALCVHYPSYQNIRNAEGRMILESYVSWSQSI
;
A
#
# COMPACT_ATOMS: atom_id res chain seq x y z
N MET A 1 -17.19 -12.43 -9.75
CA MET A 1 -17.63 -11.12 -9.23
C MET A 1 -18.49 -10.34 -10.22
N THR A 2 -19.71 -9.99 -9.83
CA THR A 2 -20.58 -9.09 -10.62
C THR A 2 -20.05 -7.66 -10.60
N GLY A 3 -20.43 -6.83 -11.59
CA GLY A 3 -19.99 -5.43 -11.64
C GLY A 3 -20.37 -4.61 -10.40
N LYS A 4 -21.54 -4.90 -9.81
CA LYS A 4 -22.01 -4.23 -8.58
C LYS A 4 -21.13 -4.58 -7.38
N ILE A 5 -20.86 -5.87 -7.15
CA ILE A 5 -20.01 -6.33 -6.03
C ILE A 5 -18.57 -5.83 -6.21
N LYS A 6 -18.05 -5.82 -7.44
CA LYS A 6 -16.74 -5.24 -7.75
C LYS A 6 -16.66 -3.77 -7.36
N ASN A 7 -17.69 -2.98 -7.68
CA ASN A 7 -17.72 -1.57 -7.31
C ASN A 7 -17.78 -1.38 -5.78
N ILE A 8 -18.55 -2.21 -5.05
CA ILE A 8 -18.56 -2.18 -3.58
C ILE A 8 -17.15 -2.50 -3.04
N PHE A 9 -16.52 -3.57 -3.54
CA PHE A 9 -15.19 -4.02 -3.14
C PHE A 9 -14.13 -2.92 -3.33
N GLU A 10 -14.11 -2.26 -4.49
CA GLU A 10 -13.13 -1.20 -4.80
C GLU A 10 -13.37 0.08 -3.98
N ARG A 11 -14.64 0.50 -3.82
CA ARG A 11 -14.97 1.65 -2.96
C ARG A 11 -14.63 1.36 -1.49
N ASN A 12 -14.83 0.12 -1.03
CA ASN A 12 -14.56 -0.26 0.34
C ASN A 12 -13.05 -0.28 0.66
N ILE A 13 -12.20 -0.71 -0.30
CA ILE A 13 -10.73 -0.53 -0.22
C ILE A 13 -10.37 0.95 -0.04
N TYR A 14 -10.98 1.83 -0.85
CA TYR A 14 -10.74 3.27 -0.74
C TYR A 14 -11.20 3.82 0.62
N LEU A 15 -12.39 3.45 1.09
CA LEU A 15 -12.93 3.93 2.36
C LEU A 15 -12.10 3.48 3.57
N LEU A 16 -11.56 2.26 3.55
CA LEU A 16 -10.61 1.78 4.56
C LEU A 16 -9.36 2.67 4.61
N GLU A 17 -8.75 2.96 3.46
CA GLU A 17 -7.61 3.89 3.36
C GLU A 17 -7.92 5.26 3.99
N GLN A 18 -9.07 5.84 3.62
CA GLN A 18 -9.44 7.17 4.11
C GLN A 18 -9.76 7.16 5.61
N ALA A 19 -10.45 6.14 6.10
CA ALA A 19 -10.74 5.98 7.53
C ALA A 19 -9.44 5.88 8.34
N ASP A 20 -8.48 5.09 7.88
CA ASP A 20 -7.19 4.91 8.54
C ASP A 20 -6.38 6.21 8.61
N LYS A 21 -6.35 6.96 7.50
CA LYS A 21 -5.70 8.28 7.43
C LYS A 21 -6.40 9.30 8.33
N ALA A 22 -7.73 9.33 8.34
CA ALA A 22 -8.49 10.22 9.21
C ALA A 22 -8.21 9.92 10.69
N VAL A 23 -8.23 8.64 11.09
CA VAL A 23 -7.86 8.20 12.45
C VAL A 23 -6.44 8.66 12.79
N PHE A 24 -5.46 8.40 11.92
CA PHE A 24 -4.08 8.85 12.13
C PHE A 24 -3.98 10.35 12.41
N TYR A 25 -4.65 11.18 11.60
CA TYR A 25 -4.60 12.63 11.77
C TYR A 25 -5.37 13.10 13.01
N PHE A 26 -6.50 12.48 13.37
CA PHE A 26 -7.16 12.76 14.63
C PHE A 26 -6.27 12.44 15.84
N ARG A 27 -5.58 11.30 15.83
CA ARG A 27 -4.64 10.92 16.90
C ARG A 27 -3.47 11.89 17.02
N LYS A 28 -3.08 12.53 15.91
CA LYS A 28 -2.09 13.63 15.89
C LYS A 28 -2.68 15.03 16.15
N GLN A 29 -3.97 15.13 16.44
CA GLN A 29 -4.71 16.39 16.64
C GLN A 29 -4.68 17.34 15.42
N MET A 30 -4.45 16.79 14.22
CA MET A 30 -4.54 17.51 12.94
C MET A 30 -5.97 17.42 12.42
N HIS A 31 -6.90 18.03 13.15
CA HIS A 31 -8.34 17.87 12.94
C HIS A 31 -8.79 18.40 11.57
N ASP A 32 -8.21 19.49 11.09
CA ASP A 32 -8.46 20.06 9.77
C ASP A 32 -8.25 19.02 8.65
N ARG A 33 -7.10 18.32 8.66
CA ARG A 33 -6.80 17.27 7.68
C ARG A 33 -7.72 16.07 7.80
N ALA A 34 -7.98 15.61 9.02
CA ALA A 34 -8.87 14.48 9.26
C ALA A 34 -10.30 14.77 8.78
N LEU A 35 -10.82 15.97 9.06
CA LEU A 35 -12.15 16.40 8.64
C LEU A 35 -12.25 16.58 7.13
N ALA A 36 -11.20 17.08 6.47
CA ALA A 36 -11.15 17.17 5.01
C ALA A 36 -11.27 15.77 4.37
N ILE A 37 -10.50 14.79 4.86
CA ILE A 37 -10.58 13.40 4.38
C ILE A 37 -11.99 12.82 4.54
N ILE A 38 -12.64 13.05 5.69
CA ILE A 38 -14.02 12.59 5.91
C ILE A 38 -14.98 13.26 4.94
N ALA A 39 -14.86 14.58 4.74
CA ALA A 39 -15.73 15.34 3.85
C ALA A 39 -15.62 14.82 2.40
N ASP A 40 -14.41 14.55 1.93
CA ASP A 40 -14.17 14.03 0.58
C ASP A 40 -14.70 12.59 0.41
N SER A 41 -14.76 11.82 1.50
CA SER A 41 -15.15 10.40 1.48
C SER A 41 -16.64 10.16 1.71
N ILE A 42 -17.38 11.12 2.27
CA ILE A 42 -18.74 10.90 2.79
C ILE A 42 -19.74 10.46 1.70
N GLY A 43 -19.59 11.00 0.48
CA GLY A 43 -20.45 10.63 -0.65
C GLY A 43 -20.23 9.19 -1.09
N ILE A 44 -18.98 8.75 -1.14
CA ILE A 44 -18.62 7.36 -1.46
C ILE A 44 -19.11 6.43 -0.36
N LEU A 45 -18.92 6.80 0.92
CA LEU A 45 -19.41 6.03 2.06
C LEU A 45 -20.92 5.81 2.00
N LYS A 46 -21.68 6.88 1.77
CA LYS A 46 -23.14 6.83 1.63
C LYS A 46 -23.56 5.86 0.54
N ASN A 47 -23.03 6.02 -0.68
CA ASN A 47 -23.40 5.19 -1.82
C ASN A 47 -23.02 3.72 -1.58
N THR A 48 -21.87 3.46 -0.96
CA THR A 48 -21.44 2.09 -0.62
C THR A 48 -22.38 1.43 0.38
N ILE A 49 -22.79 2.14 1.45
CA ILE A 49 -23.74 1.62 2.44
C ILE A 49 -25.12 1.36 1.81
N GLU A 50 -25.61 2.26 0.96
CA GLU A 50 -26.88 2.08 0.25
C GLU A 50 -26.85 0.82 -0.64
N ASP A 51 -25.77 0.62 -1.40
CA ASP A 51 -25.61 -0.56 -2.25
C ASP A 51 -25.53 -1.88 -1.46
N ILE A 52 -24.87 -1.86 -0.29
CA ILE A 52 -24.79 -2.99 0.64
C ILE A 52 -26.19 -3.33 1.17
N ILE A 53 -26.94 -2.33 1.64
CA ILE A 53 -28.29 -2.52 2.20
C ILE A 53 -29.28 -2.96 1.12
N ALA A 54 -29.12 -2.50 -0.12
CA ALA A 54 -29.96 -2.90 -1.25
C ALA A 54 -29.74 -4.37 -1.67
N ASP A 55 -28.57 -4.95 -1.37
CA ASP A 55 -28.21 -6.34 -1.71
C ASP A 55 -28.26 -7.25 -0.48
N ARG A 56 -29.44 -7.34 0.15
CA ARG A 56 -29.62 -8.06 1.42
C ARG A 56 -29.28 -9.54 1.35
N ASP A 57 -29.46 -10.17 0.20
CA ASP A 57 -29.14 -11.59 0.01
C ASP A 57 -27.62 -11.79 0.04
N TYR A 58 -26.86 -10.91 -0.62
CA TYR A 58 -25.41 -10.97 -0.61
C TYR A 58 -24.83 -10.55 0.75
N PHE A 59 -25.32 -9.47 1.35
CA PHE A 59 -24.83 -8.93 2.63
C PHE A 59 -25.72 -9.31 3.82
N ASN A 60 -26.26 -10.54 3.81
CA ASN A 60 -27.24 -11.03 4.78
C ASN A 60 -26.79 -11.02 6.26
N THR A 61 -25.48 -10.92 6.53
CA THR A 61 -24.96 -10.83 7.90
C THR A 61 -24.82 -9.39 8.42
N VAL A 62 -25.13 -8.39 7.59
CA VAL A 62 -25.06 -6.96 7.92
C VAL A 62 -26.40 -6.51 8.49
N SER A 63 -26.39 -6.06 9.76
CA SER A 63 -27.58 -5.50 10.41
C SER A 63 -27.73 -4.02 10.09
N THR A 64 -28.87 -3.64 9.50
CA THR A 64 -29.18 -2.23 9.22
C THR A 64 -29.27 -1.39 10.50
N ASP A 65 -29.81 -1.94 11.59
CA ASP A 65 -29.90 -1.24 12.88
C ASP A 65 -28.51 -0.93 13.43
N SER A 66 -27.59 -1.91 13.37
CA SER A 66 -26.20 -1.71 13.80
C SER A 66 -25.47 -0.66 12.97
N VAL A 67 -25.70 -0.60 11.66
CA VAL A 67 -25.14 0.45 10.80
C VAL A 67 -25.69 1.82 11.16
N LEU A 68 -26.99 1.94 11.42
CA LEU A 68 -27.62 3.21 11.81
C LEU A 68 -27.13 3.69 13.18
N GLU A 69 -26.96 2.80 14.15
CA GLU A 69 -26.39 3.12 15.46
C GLU A 69 -24.96 3.65 15.35
N MET A 70 -24.12 2.97 14.57
CA MET A 70 -22.74 3.40 14.30
C MET A 70 -22.70 4.80 13.67
N LEU A 71 -23.48 5.04 12.61
CA LEU A 71 -23.52 6.34 11.93
C LEU A 71 -24.06 7.45 12.85
N SER A 72 -25.05 7.14 13.67
CA SER A 72 -25.62 8.07 14.66
C SER A 72 -24.57 8.49 15.70
N ALA A 73 -23.82 7.53 16.25
CA ALA A 73 -22.76 7.80 17.21
C ALA A 73 -21.65 8.66 16.61
N ILE A 74 -21.21 8.35 15.38
CA ILE A 74 -20.20 9.13 14.64
C ILE A 74 -20.69 10.57 14.42
N LEU A 75 -21.93 10.74 13.98
CA LEU A 75 -22.51 12.06 13.72
C LEU A 75 -22.67 12.88 15.01
N ASP A 76 -23.05 12.26 16.12
CA ASP A 76 -23.17 12.92 17.42
C ASP A 76 -21.80 13.40 17.93
N ALA A 77 -20.77 12.54 17.86
CA ALA A 77 -19.41 12.91 18.23
C ALA A 77 -18.88 14.06 17.36
N TYR A 78 -19.13 14.02 16.05
CA TYR A 78 -18.79 15.10 15.12
C TYR A 78 -19.48 16.42 15.48
N LYS A 79 -20.80 16.41 15.70
CA LYS A 79 -21.58 17.62 16.04
C LYS A 79 -21.14 18.26 17.35
N LYS A 80 -20.68 17.45 18.30
CA LYS A 80 -20.16 17.90 19.60
C LYS A 80 -18.69 18.35 19.54
N GLY A 81 -18.02 18.19 18.39
CA GLY A 81 -16.58 18.48 18.26
C GLY A 81 -15.70 17.55 19.10
N ASN A 82 -16.21 16.37 19.51
CA ASN A 82 -15.45 15.42 20.31
C ASN A 82 -14.56 14.56 19.41
N PHE A 83 -13.47 15.13 18.93
CA PHE A 83 -12.60 14.48 17.94
C PHE A 83 -11.81 13.28 18.48
N ILE A 84 -11.62 13.19 19.81
CA ILE A 84 -11.01 12.01 20.43
C ILE A 84 -11.97 10.82 20.32
N LEU A 85 -13.22 11.00 20.74
CA LEU A 85 -14.25 9.98 20.57
C LEU A 85 -14.53 9.69 19.09
N LEU A 86 -14.51 10.71 18.23
CA LEU A 86 -14.69 10.51 16.79
C LEU A 86 -13.61 9.57 16.21
N ALA A 87 -12.35 9.72 16.62
CA ALA A 87 -11.28 8.81 16.23
C ALA A 87 -11.55 7.38 16.73
N ASP A 88 -11.96 7.22 17.99
CA ASP A 88 -12.31 5.91 18.56
C ASP A 88 -13.45 5.24 17.78
N LEU A 89 -14.50 6.00 17.44
CA LEU A 89 -15.65 5.48 16.68
C LEU A 89 -15.27 5.08 15.25
N PHE A 90 -14.42 5.87 14.57
CA PHE A 90 -13.92 5.49 13.25
C PHE A 90 -13.07 4.22 13.31
N GLU A 91 -12.12 4.14 14.25
CA GLU A 91 -11.22 3.01 14.37
C GLU A 91 -11.94 1.74 14.82
N MET A 92 -12.77 1.83 15.86
CA MET A 92 -13.39 0.66 16.46
C MET A 92 -14.65 0.21 15.72
N GLN A 93 -15.43 1.14 15.16
CA GLN A 93 -16.71 0.81 14.51
C GLN A 93 -16.61 0.88 12.99
N MET A 94 -16.26 2.04 12.42
CA MET A 94 -16.27 2.22 10.96
C MET A 94 -15.28 1.28 10.25
N VAL A 95 -14.01 1.28 10.66
CA VAL A 95 -12.98 0.40 10.08
C VAL A 95 -13.38 -1.07 10.26
N THR A 96 -13.86 -1.46 11.44
CA THR A 96 -14.32 -2.84 11.71
C THR A 96 -15.47 -3.25 10.80
N PHE A 97 -16.44 -2.36 10.59
CA PHE A 97 -17.53 -2.57 9.65
C PHE A 97 -17.00 -2.77 8.22
N LEU A 98 -16.16 -1.85 7.73
CA LEU A 98 -15.62 -1.91 6.38
C LEU A 98 -14.75 -3.17 6.18
N CYS A 99 -13.90 -3.56 7.15
CA CYS A 99 -13.14 -4.81 7.08
C CYS A 99 -14.06 -6.02 6.99
N ARG A 100 -15.13 -6.09 7.78
CA ARG A 100 -16.09 -7.19 7.72
C ARG A 100 -16.79 -7.29 6.36
N ILE A 101 -17.13 -6.15 5.75
CA ILE A 101 -17.67 -6.13 4.37
C ILE A 101 -16.64 -6.69 3.40
N GLN A 102 -15.38 -6.28 3.52
CA GLN A 102 -14.31 -6.75 2.66
C GLN A 102 -14.12 -8.26 2.77
N GLU A 103 -13.99 -8.77 4.00
CA GLU A 103 -13.81 -10.19 4.31
C GLU A 103 -14.99 -11.04 3.82
N LEU A 104 -16.22 -10.52 3.88
CA LEU A 104 -17.39 -11.19 3.32
C LEU A 104 -17.28 -11.35 1.81
N VAL A 105 -16.89 -10.30 1.09
CA VAL A 105 -16.71 -10.36 -0.37
C VAL A 105 -15.57 -11.32 -0.71
N ILE A 106 -14.46 -11.25 0.04
CA ILE A 106 -13.31 -12.16 -0.12
C ILE A 106 -13.71 -13.62 0.07
N GLY A 107 -14.54 -13.92 1.08
CA GLY A 107 -14.99 -15.28 1.36
C GLY A 107 -15.99 -15.84 0.34
N LYS A 108 -16.58 -14.99 -0.50
CA LYS A 108 -17.62 -15.37 -1.49
C LYS A 108 -17.14 -15.31 -2.94
N GLU A 109 -16.08 -14.56 -3.22
CA GLU A 109 -15.59 -14.31 -4.57
C GLU A 109 -14.20 -14.91 -4.78
N GLU A 110 -13.96 -15.44 -5.97
CA GLU A 110 -12.60 -15.79 -6.40
C GLU A 110 -11.87 -14.52 -6.83
N ILE A 111 -11.02 -14.01 -5.94
CA ILE A 111 -10.18 -12.83 -6.17
C ILE A 111 -8.77 -13.32 -6.47
N GLY A 112 -8.33 -13.16 -7.71
CA GLY A 112 -7.07 -13.70 -8.17
C GLY A 112 -6.35 -12.80 -9.17
N PHE A 113 -5.49 -13.42 -9.96
CA PHE A 113 -4.69 -12.77 -10.98
C PHE A 113 -5.58 -12.08 -12.03
N ASN A 114 -5.27 -10.81 -12.31
CA ASN A 114 -5.93 -10.02 -13.34
C ASN A 114 -4.96 -9.78 -14.50
N GLU A 115 -5.17 -10.49 -15.60
CA GLU A 115 -4.30 -10.46 -16.76
C GLU A 115 -4.25 -9.09 -17.45
N GLU A 116 -5.38 -8.38 -17.53
CA GLU A 116 -5.43 -7.03 -18.11
C GLU A 116 -4.59 -6.05 -17.28
N LEU A 117 -4.77 -6.05 -15.96
CA LEU A 117 -3.98 -5.25 -15.03
C LEU A 117 -2.48 -5.57 -15.16
N TYR A 118 -2.14 -6.86 -15.26
CA TYR A 118 -0.75 -7.29 -15.43
C TYR A 118 -0.12 -6.69 -16.68
N TYR A 119 -0.77 -6.80 -17.84
CA TYR A 119 -0.23 -6.25 -19.09
C TYR A 119 -0.14 -4.72 -19.08
N GLU A 120 -1.10 -4.03 -18.46
CA GLU A 120 -1.02 -2.59 -18.26
C GLU A 120 0.21 -2.19 -17.43
N ASN A 121 0.45 -2.89 -16.32
CA ASN A 121 1.62 -2.66 -15.49
C ASN A 121 2.92 -3.00 -16.24
N LEU A 122 2.97 -4.08 -17.02
CA LEU A 122 4.13 -4.44 -17.82
C LEU A 122 4.47 -3.39 -18.87
N LYS A 123 3.46 -2.80 -19.50
CA LYS A 123 3.66 -1.69 -20.44
C LYS A 123 4.28 -0.50 -19.73
N ALA A 124 3.70 -0.07 -18.60
CA ALA A 124 4.24 1.03 -17.82
C ALA A 124 5.67 0.74 -17.31
N LEU A 125 5.98 -0.52 -16.95
CA LEU A 125 7.30 -0.94 -16.54
C LEU A 125 8.33 -0.79 -17.66
N LYS A 126 8.01 -1.23 -18.87
CA LYS A 126 8.90 -1.09 -20.04
C LYS A 126 9.25 0.36 -20.34
N ASP A 127 8.26 1.23 -20.25
CA ASP A 127 8.42 2.64 -20.61
C ASP A 127 9.19 3.44 -19.54
N ASN A 128 9.17 3.00 -18.27
CA ASN A 128 9.64 3.81 -17.13
C ASN A 128 10.71 3.16 -16.23
N CYS A 129 11.02 1.87 -16.40
CA CYS A 129 12.04 1.19 -15.60
C CYS A 129 13.43 1.25 -16.26
N MET A 130 14.44 1.63 -15.48
CA MET A 130 15.83 1.66 -15.94
C MET A 130 16.62 0.42 -15.53
N GLY A 131 17.35 -0.16 -16.49
CA GLY A 131 18.26 -1.28 -16.24
C GLY A 131 17.63 -2.66 -16.31
N LEU A 132 16.36 -2.73 -16.72
CA LEU A 132 15.68 -3.97 -17.04
C LEU A 132 15.81 -4.26 -18.54
N ASP A 133 16.18 -5.49 -18.89
CA ASP A 133 16.22 -5.94 -20.29
C ASP A 133 14.79 -6.32 -20.72
N GLU A 134 14.29 -5.73 -21.81
CA GLU A 134 12.94 -5.97 -22.32
C GLU A 134 12.68 -7.45 -22.66
N THR A 135 13.73 -8.20 -23.03
CA THR A 135 13.62 -9.62 -23.34
C THR A 135 13.27 -10.48 -22.11
N LEU A 136 13.64 -10.03 -20.90
CA LEU A 136 13.26 -10.67 -19.64
C LEU A 136 11.77 -10.49 -19.35
N ILE A 137 11.14 -9.41 -19.80
CA ILE A 137 9.77 -9.05 -19.42
C ILE A 137 8.74 -9.90 -20.19
N ASN A 138 8.98 -10.13 -21.48
CA ASN A 138 8.02 -10.81 -22.38
C ASN A 138 7.91 -12.33 -22.15
N THR A 139 8.71 -12.89 -21.26
CA THR A 139 8.84 -14.34 -21.06
C THR A 139 8.45 -14.81 -19.67
N ILE A 140 8.27 -13.90 -18.71
CA ILE A 140 8.01 -14.26 -17.32
C ILE A 140 6.50 -14.38 -17.08
N ASP A 141 6.08 -15.64 -16.96
CA ASP A 141 4.85 -16.02 -16.26
C ASP A 141 5.09 -15.83 -14.74
N PRO A 142 4.23 -15.12 -14.00
CA PRO A 142 4.36 -15.00 -12.55
C PRO A 142 4.11 -16.32 -11.80
N GLN A 143 3.47 -17.32 -12.41
CA GLN A 143 3.15 -18.60 -11.75
C GLN A 143 4.39 -19.38 -11.26
N PRO A 144 5.46 -19.54 -12.06
CA PRO A 144 6.74 -20.06 -11.57
C PRO A 144 7.29 -19.35 -10.33
N LEU A 145 7.16 -18.02 -10.24
CA LEU A 145 7.70 -17.24 -9.13
C LEU A 145 7.04 -17.61 -7.79
N LEU A 146 5.74 -17.97 -7.82
CA LEU A 146 5.00 -18.46 -6.65
C LEU A 146 5.52 -19.80 -6.13
N LYS A 147 6.35 -20.51 -6.92
CA LYS A 147 6.99 -21.78 -6.53
C LYS A 147 8.44 -21.57 -6.06
N GLU A 148 9.02 -20.38 -6.23
CA GLU A 148 10.42 -20.04 -5.90
C GLU A 148 10.58 -19.42 -4.50
N GLY A 149 9.66 -19.73 -3.57
CA GLY A 149 9.68 -19.20 -2.21
C GLY A 149 9.01 -17.83 -2.06
N TYR A 150 8.28 -17.37 -3.09
CA TYR A 150 7.35 -16.25 -2.96
C TYR A 150 5.92 -16.76 -2.85
N ARG A 151 5.10 -16.06 -2.08
CA ARG A 151 3.67 -16.34 -1.99
C ARG A 151 2.91 -15.03 -1.93
N VAL A 152 1.85 -14.92 -2.71
CA VAL A 152 0.97 -13.74 -2.69
C VAL A 152 -0.30 -14.12 -1.95
N GLU A 153 -0.71 -13.26 -1.01
CA GLU A 153 -1.87 -13.47 -0.16
C GLU A 153 -2.79 -12.25 -0.24
N LEU A 154 -4.10 -12.49 -0.17
CA LEU A 154 -5.08 -11.42 -0.05
C LEU A 154 -5.20 -11.01 1.42
N THR A 155 -5.15 -9.71 1.67
CA THR A 155 -5.25 -9.13 3.02
C THR A 155 -6.69 -8.83 3.40
N SER A 156 -6.96 -8.61 4.70
CA SER A 156 -8.29 -8.24 5.19
C SER A 156 -8.82 -6.92 4.58
N CYS A 157 -7.96 -6.03 4.09
CA CYS A 157 -8.38 -4.82 3.39
C CYS A 157 -8.61 -5.02 1.89
N GLY A 158 -8.45 -6.24 1.35
CA GLY A 158 -8.72 -6.54 -0.06
C GLY A 158 -7.59 -6.23 -1.04
N LEU A 159 -6.46 -5.76 -0.52
CA LEU A 159 -5.22 -5.62 -1.29
C LEU A 159 -4.37 -6.89 -1.13
N MET A 160 -3.41 -7.08 -2.03
CA MET A 160 -2.49 -8.22 -1.97
C MET A 160 -1.26 -7.87 -1.13
N THR A 161 -0.68 -8.87 -0.48
CA THR A 161 0.65 -8.79 0.13
C THR A 161 1.55 -9.89 -0.42
N LEU A 162 2.86 -9.71 -0.23
CA LEU A 162 3.90 -10.63 -0.65
C LEU A 162 4.57 -11.23 0.59
N VAL A 163 4.67 -12.55 0.61
CA VAL A 163 5.52 -13.31 1.53
C VAL A 163 6.73 -13.80 0.74
N ALA A 164 7.91 -13.69 1.33
CA ALA A 164 9.12 -14.28 0.78
C ALA A 164 9.83 -15.13 1.85
N GLU A 165 10.66 -16.05 1.38
CA GLU A 165 11.56 -16.83 2.21
C GLU A 165 13.01 -16.48 1.90
N ASN A 166 13.79 -16.22 2.94
CA ASN A 166 15.23 -16.02 2.82
C ASN A 166 15.94 -16.59 4.05
N ASN A 167 17.03 -17.32 3.85
CA ASN A 167 17.78 -17.99 4.93
C ASN A 167 16.91 -18.86 5.87
N GLY A 168 15.87 -19.53 5.33
CA GLY A 168 14.97 -20.40 6.10
C GLY A 168 13.96 -19.66 6.99
N ALA A 169 13.84 -18.34 6.87
CA ALA A 169 12.84 -17.53 7.55
C ALA A 169 11.87 -16.92 6.54
N GLN A 170 10.57 -17.05 6.82
CA GLN A 170 9.51 -16.40 6.06
C GLN A 170 9.18 -15.04 6.67
N PHE A 171 8.93 -14.05 5.82
CA PHE A 171 8.55 -12.71 6.24
C PHE A 171 7.61 -12.06 5.22
N TYR A 172 6.79 -11.13 5.71
CA TYR A 172 5.85 -10.35 4.92
C TYR A 172 6.51 -9.06 4.42
N PHE A 173 6.21 -8.68 3.17
CA PHE A 173 6.54 -7.37 2.64
C PHE A 173 5.60 -6.27 3.11
N HIS A 174 4.36 -6.64 3.41
CA HIS A 174 3.35 -5.73 3.95
C HIS A 174 2.44 -6.53 4.89
N THR A 175 1.81 -5.86 5.85
CA THR A 175 0.85 -6.45 6.78
C THR A 175 -0.23 -7.24 6.06
N ASN A 176 -0.69 -8.34 6.67
CA ASN A 176 -1.83 -9.10 6.18
C ASN A 176 -3.20 -8.48 6.59
N GLY A 177 -3.17 -7.36 7.33
CA GLY A 177 -4.36 -6.63 7.77
C GLY A 177 -4.74 -5.50 6.83
N ARG A 178 -4.28 -4.28 7.17
CA ARG A 178 -4.59 -3.02 6.46
C ARG A 178 -3.31 -2.44 5.86
N VAL A 179 -3.03 -2.84 4.62
CA VAL A 179 -1.77 -2.50 3.92
C VAL A 179 -1.59 -1.00 3.74
N GLN A 180 -2.66 -0.28 3.41
CA GLN A 180 -2.63 1.17 3.24
C GLN A 180 -2.29 1.91 4.55
N ALA A 181 -2.79 1.45 5.71
CA ALA A 181 -2.46 2.05 7.00
C ALA A 181 -0.97 1.95 7.32
N GLU A 182 -0.39 0.76 7.16
CA GLU A 182 1.04 0.52 7.36
C GLU A 182 1.87 1.39 6.40
N ALA A 183 1.54 1.37 5.11
CA ALA A 183 2.23 2.14 4.09
C ALA A 183 2.19 3.64 4.39
N PHE A 184 1.04 4.15 4.84
CA PHE A 184 0.88 5.56 5.17
C PHE A 184 1.67 5.96 6.43
N ILE A 185 1.70 5.11 7.45
CA ILE A 185 2.53 5.32 8.66
C ILE A 185 4.01 5.38 8.26
N LEU A 186 4.47 4.45 7.44
CA LEU A 186 5.86 4.39 6.98
C LEU A 186 6.24 5.62 6.14
N ALA A 187 5.42 5.96 5.13
CA ALA A 187 5.63 7.13 4.30
C ALA A 187 5.60 8.43 5.11
N SER A 188 4.69 8.55 6.08
CA SER A 188 4.62 9.69 7.01
C SER A 188 5.84 9.81 7.91
N HIS A 189 6.46 8.68 8.29
CA HIS A 189 7.70 8.68 9.06
C HIS A 189 8.90 9.14 8.23
N TRP A 190 8.96 8.75 6.96
CA TRP A 190 10.02 9.17 6.04
C TRP A 190 9.88 10.62 5.59
N TYR A 191 8.64 11.08 5.41
CA TYR A 191 8.34 12.40 4.86
C TYR A 191 8.94 13.53 5.70
N LYS A 192 9.65 14.43 5.01
CA LYS A 192 10.23 15.66 5.54
C LYS A 192 10.09 16.76 4.49
N GLU A 193 9.54 17.90 4.88
CA GLU A 193 9.25 19.03 3.98
C GLU A 193 10.48 19.55 3.21
N LYS A 194 11.66 19.52 3.83
CA LYS A 194 12.91 20.00 3.22
C LYS A 194 13.51 19.08 2.15
N ILE A 195 13.02 17.85 2.05
CA ILE A 195 13.59 16.83 1.15
C ILE A 195 13.01 17.02 -0.25
N LYS A 196 13.90 17.14 -1.22
CA LYS A 196 13.58 17.31 -2.64
C LYS A 196 13.69 16.02 -3.44
N GLU A 197 14.46 15.06 -2.94
CA GLU A 197 14.57 13.75 -3.56
C GLU A 197 14.62 12.65 -2.50
N TYR A 198 13.77 11.64 -2.67
CA TYR A 198 13.81 10.42 -1.88
C TYR A 198 14.46 9.31 -2.70
N ILE A 199 15.49 8.69 -2.12
CA ILE A 199 16.13 7.50 -2.65
C ILE A 199 15.58 6.32 -1.85
N LEU A 200 14.78 5.47 -2.48
CA LEU A 200 14.17 4.32 -1.83
C LEU A 200 14.89 3.04 -2.24
N TYR A 201 15.15 2.17 -1.26
CA TYR A 201 15.43 0.76 -1.55
C TYR A 201 14.22 -0.10 -1.18
N GLY A 202 13.76 -0.88 -2.15
CA GLY A 202 12.65 -1.81 -2.02
C GLY A 202 11.38 -1.30 -2.68
N LEU A 203 10.96 -2.01 -3.73
CA LEU A 203 9.69 -1.77 -4.41
C LEU A 203 8.52 -2.33 -3.59
N GLY A 204 8.65 -3.58 -3.12
CA GLY A 204 7.51 -4.34 -2.59
C GLY A 204 6.36 -4.34 -3.62
N PHE A 205 5.15 -4.04 -3.19
CA PHE A 205 4.02 -3.75 -4.08
C PHE A 205 3.76 -2.23 -4.24
N GLY A 206 4.67 -1.39 -3.75
CA GLY A 206 4.69 0.04 -3.98
C GLY A 206 3.73 0.87 -3.13
N TYR A 207 3.05 0.27 -2.14
CA TYR A 207 2.11 1.00 -1.30
C TYR A 207 2.74 2.18 -0.56
N HIS A 208 3.93 1.99 0.04
CA HIS A 208 4.68 3.09 0.68
C HIS A 208 5.10 4.19 -0.29
N ILE A 209 5.37 3.83 -1.55
CA ILE A 209 5.76 4.78 -2.59
C ILE A 209 4.55 5.63 -2.96
N LYS A 210 3.38 5.01 -3.19
CA LYS A 210 2.12 5.70 -3.48
C LYS A 210 1.80 6.73 -2.39
N GLU A 211 1.91 6.34 -1.13
CA GLU A 211 1.66 7.25 -0.01
C GLU A 211 2.69 8.39 0.08
N LEU A 212 3.97 8.10 -0.20
CA LEU A 212 5.00 9.13 -0.21
C LEU A 212 4.81 10.14 -1.36
N ILE A 213 4.37 9.69 -2.54
CA ILE A 213 3.99 10.56 -3.68
C ILE A 213 2.93 11.56 -3.24
N SER A 214 1.90 11.09 -2.51
CA SER A 214 0.80 11.93 -2.02
C SER A 214 1.21 12.89 -0.92
N LEU A 215 2.15 12.51 -0.05
CA LEU A 215 2.67 13.38 1.00
C LEU A 215 3.68 14.43 0.48
N SER A 216 4.41 14.10 -0.58
CA SER A 216 5.47 14.94 -1.15
C SER A 216 5.09 15.46 -2.54
N GLU A 217 4.44 16.62 -2.59
CA GLU A 217 3.95 17.21 -3.84
C GLU A 217 5.06 17.53 -4.85
N ASN A 218 6.25 17.89 -4.37
CA ASN A 218 7.34 18.43 -5.20
C ASN A 218 8.64 17.61 -5.13
N ALA A 219 8.65 16.46 -4.46
CA ALA A 219 9.85 15.64 -4.36
C ALA A 219 9.91 14.61 -5.49
N ASP A 220 11.11 14.40 -6.03
CA ASP A 220 11.40 13.26 -6.89
C ASP A 220 11.63 12.01 -6.03
N ILE A 221 11.30 10.83 -6.56
CA ILE A 221 11.43 9.56 -5.87
C ILE A 221 12.14 8.57 -6.80
N THR A 222 13.34 8.14 -6.42
CA THR A 222 14.08 7.11 -7.15
C THR A 222 14.05 5.81 -6.34
N VAL A 223 13.45 4.77 -6.90
CA VAL A 223 13.24 3.47 -6.26
C VAL A 223 14.23 2.47 -6.86
N TYR A 224 15.01 1.82 -6.00
CA TYR A 224 15.92 0.75 -6.37
C TYR A 224 15.33 -0.59 -5.93
N GLU A 225 15.29 -1.56 -6.84
CA GLU A 225 14.92 -2.94 -6.54
C GLU A 225 15.95 -3.88 -7.15
N GLY A 226 16.45 -4.82 -6.33
CA GLY A 226 17.48 -5.77 -6.72
C GLY A 226 16.90 -7.10 -7.20
N ASP A 227 15.65 -7.39 -6.86
CA ASP A 227 15.00 -8.66 -7.14
C ASP A 227 13.95 -8.52 -8.24
N LEU A 228 14.22 -9.12 -9.40
CA LEU A 228 13.29 -9.13 -10.53
C LEU A 228 11.96 -9.79 -10.15
N ASN A 229 11.97 -10.82 -9.31
CA ASN A 229 10.76 -11.54 -8.93
C ASN A 229 9.79 -10.62 -8.19
N VAL A 230 10.29 -9.72 -7.34
CA VAL A 230 9.48 -8.71 -6.64
C VAL A 230 8.84 -7.74 -7.65
N ILE A 231 9.61 -7.26 -8.64
CA ILE A 231 9.10 -6.39 -9.70
C ILE A 231 7.97 -7.07 -10.48
N MET A 232 8.19 -8.31 -10.92
CA MET A 232 7.21 -9.05 -11.72
C MET A 232 5.95 -9.39 -10.92
N LEU A 233 6.07 -9.75 -9.64
CA LEU A 233 4.93 -9.99 -8.76
C LEU A 233 4.16 -8.69 -8.46
N ALA A 234 4.85 -7.55 -8.31
CA ALA A 234 4.19 -6.26 -8.17
C ALA A 234 3.38 -5.90 -9.43
N CYS A 235 3.90 -6.18 -10.63
CA CYS A 235 3.13 -6.04 -11.87
C CYS A 235 1.90 -6.94 -11.88
N ALA A 236 2.00 -8.18 -11.38
CA ALA A 236 0.93 -9.16 -11.45
C ALA A 236 -0.20 -8.89 -10.45
N PHE A 237 0.11 -8.33 -9.28
CA PHE A 237 -0.80 -8.33 -8.14
C PHE A 237 -1.07 -6.96 -7.51
N ALA A 238 -0.45 -5.88 -8.01
CA ALA A 238 -0.66 -4.53 -7.50
C ALA A 238 -0.87 -3.51 -8.62
N LYS A 239 -1.44 -2.34 -8.29
CA LYS A 239 -1.67 -1.24 -9.25
C LYS A 239 -0.43 -0.35 -9.36
N ILE A 240 0.69 -0.90 -9.83
CA ILE A 240 1.96 -0.17 -9.88
C ILE A 240 2.07 0.80 -11.05
N LYS A 241 1.23 0.67 -12.09
CA LYS A 241 1.17 1.60 -13.21
C LYS A 241 1.04 3.05 -12.75
N ASP A 242 0.15 3.33 -11.79
CA ASP A 242 -0.06 4.68 -11.24
C ASP A 242 1.23 5.28 -10.63
N ILE A 243 2.09 4.42 -10.09
CA ILE A 243 3.41 4.81 -9.54
C ILE A 243 4.41 5.03 -10.68
N LEU A 244 4.45 4.12 -11.65
CA LEU A 244 5.42 4.15 -12.75
C LEU A 244 5.16 5.27 -13.76
N GLU A 245 3.90 5.62 -14.01
CA GLU A 245 3.52 6.74 -14.89
C GLU A 245 3.65 8.11 -14.19
N CYS A 246 3.87 8.12 -12.87
CA CYS A 246 4.17 9.35 -12.16
C CYS A 246 5.55 9.87 -12.58
N LYS A 247 5.59 11.02 -13.27
CA LYS A 247 6.84 11.62 -13.77
C LYS A 247 7.92 11.89 -12.71
N ARG A 248 7.51 12.00 -11.44
CA ARG A 248 8.41 12.20 -10.29
C ARG A 248 9.03 10.90 -9.80
N VAL A 249 8.59 9.75 -10.28
CA VAL A 249 9.06 8.43 -9.84
C VAL A 249 9.93 7.79 -10.91
N LYS A 250 11.04 7.19 -10.48
CA LYS A 250 11.93 6.41 -11.34
C LYS A 250 12.20 5.07 -10.68
N LEU A 251 11.86 3.97 -11.35
CA LEU A 251 12.24 2.63 -10.91
C LEU A 251 13.55 2.22 -11.58
N ILE A 252 14.47 1.69 -10.78
CA ILE A 252 15.77 1.20 -11.23
C ILE A 252 15.94 -0.24 -10.78
N TYR A 253 16.01 -1.15 -11.75
CA TYR A 253 16.48 -2.51 -11.50
C TYR A 253 18.01 -2.48 -11.34
N ASP A 254 18.48 -2.91 -10.16
CA ASP A 254 19.90 -2.90 -9.77
C ASP A 254 20.29 -4.15 -8.95
N PRO A 255 20.28 -5.35 -9.57
CA PRO A 255 20.54 -6.62 -8.87
C PRO A 255 21.95 -6.71 -8.26
N LYS A 256 22.89 -5.89 -8.75
CA LYS A 256 24.28 -5.82 -8.28
C LYS A 256 24.53 -4.66 -7.31
N PHE A 257 23.50 -3.88 -6.95
CA PHE A 257 23.58 -2.73 -6.03
C PHE A 257 24.58 -1.64 -6.47
N SER A 258 25.08 -1.72 -7.70
CA SER A 258 26.15 -0.87 -8.21
C SER A 258 25.71 0.58 -8.39
N LYS A 259 24.47 0.78 -8.85
CA LYS A 259 23.89 2.12 -9.08
C LYS A 259 23.52 2.75 -7.75
N LEU A 260 22.91 1.97 -6.84
CA LEU A 260 22.57 2.44 -5.50
C LEU A 260 23.81 2.82 -4.70
N LYS A 261 24.83 1.95 -4.65
CA LYS A 261 26.11 2.20 -3.97
C LYS A 261 26.76 3.50 -4.44
N ARG A 262 26.70 3.80 -5.74
CA ARG A 262 27.20 5.07 -6.28
C ARG A 262 26.34 6.25 -5.86
N ARG A 263 25.01 6.10 -5.85
CA ARG A 263 24.06 7.16 -5.51
C ARG A 263 24.18 7.60 -4.04
N ILE A 264 24.32 6.64 -3.12
CA ILE A 264 24.35 6.93 -1.68
C ILE A 264 25.64 7.61 -1.21
N ARG A 265 26.74 7.51 -1.97
CA ARG A 265 28.02 8.15 -1.63
C ARG A 265 27.99 9.66 -1.67
N ASN A 266 27.05 10.24 -2.42
CA ASN A 266 26.96 11.66 -2.70
C ASN A 266 25.61 12.24 -2.25
N LEU A 267 25.07 11.75 -1.13
CA LEU A 267 23.82 12.27 -0.59
C LEU A 267 24.00 13.72 -0.09
N SER A 268 23.07 14.59 -0.46
CA SER A 268 22.99 15.95 0.08
C SER A 268 21.96 16.06 1.21
N ASP A 269 21.99 17.17 1.97
CA ASP A 269 21.04 17.42 3.06
C ASP A 269 19.57 17.58 2.60
N ARG A 270 19.34 17.70 1.29
CA ARG A 270 18.02 17.77 0.65
C ARG A 270 17.57 16.42 0.08
N GLU A 271 18.31 15.36 0.37
CA GLU A 271 18.04 14.01 -0.08
C GLU A 271 17.83 13.10 1.14
N ALA A 272 16.95 12.13 1.01
CA ALA A 272 16.72 11.13 2.05
C ALA A 272 16.81 9.73 1.46
N LEU A 273 17.67 8.89 2.05
CA LEU A 273 17.67 7.46 1.80
C LEU A 273 16.66 6.79 2.73
N CYS A 274 15.71 6.05 2.16
CA CYS A 274 14.67 5.32 2.87
C CYS A 274 14.77 3.84 2.48
N VAL A 275 14.81 2.95 3.47
CA VAL A 275 14.90 1.50 3.22
C VAL A 275 13.62 0.85 3.69
N HIS A 276 12.90 0.22 2.75
CA HIS A 276 11.78 -0.64 3.08
C HIS A 276 12.33 -1.93 3.70
N TYR A 277 12.08 -2.12 5.00
CA TYR A 277 12.75 -3.19 5.76
C TYR A 277 12.51 -4.59 5.18
N PRO A 278 11.28 -5.01 4.83
CA PRO A 278 11.08 -6.32 4.24
C PRO A 278 11.86 -6.53 2.93
N SER A 279 11.99 -5.50 2.09
CA SER A 279 12.83 -5.57 0.89
C SER A 279 14.31 -5.73 1.23
N TYR A 280 14.79 -5.13 2.32
CA TYR A 280 16.13 -5.39 2.85
C TYR A 280 16.28 -6.85 3.33
N GLN A 281 15.27 -7.40 4.03
CA GLN A 281 15.30 -8.80 4.46
C GLN A 281 15.43 -9.75 3.27
N ASN A 282 14.82 -9.40 2.14
CA ASN A 282 14.88 -10.15 0.90
C ASN A 282 16.23 -10.07 0.13
N ILE A 283 17.17 -9.24 0.56
CA ILE A 283 18.49 -9.19 -0.08
C ILE A 283 19.21 -10.52 0.13
N ARG A 284 19.55 -11.21 -0.96
CA ARG A 284 20.22 -12.52 -0.92
C ARG A 284 21.75 -12.44 -1.00
N ASN A 285 22.31 -11.32 -1.43
CA ASN A 285 23.77 -11.13 -1.51
C ASN A 285 24.32 -10.40 -0.28
N ALA A 286 25.53 -10.75 0.15
CA ALA A 286 26.16 -10.14 1.33
C ALA A 286 26.49 -8.66 1.11
N GLU A 287 26.98 -8.31 -0.09
CA GLU A 287 27.36 -6.93 -0.42
C GLU A 287 26.16 -5.96 -0.34
N GLY A 288 25.01 -6.32 -0.89
CA GLY A 288 23.80 -5.49 -0.84
C GLY A 288 23.30 -5.28 0.59
N ARG A 289 23.36 -6.33 1.43
CA ARG A 289 23.04 -6.21 2.86
C ARG A 289 23.99 -5.21 3.54
N MET A 290 25.30 -5.38 3.38
CA MET A 290 26.27 -4.46 3.99
C MET A 290 26.09 -3.00 3.55
N ILE A 291 25.68 -2.74 2.30
CA ILE A 291 25.45 -1.38 1.79
C ILE A 291 24.30 -0.69 2.54
N LEU A 292 23.26 -1.44 2.90
CA LEU A 292 22.00 -0.91 3.43
C LEU A 292 21.83 -1.12 4.93
N GLU A 293 22.67 -1.93 5.55
CA GLU A 293 22.59 -2.30 6.96
C GLU A 293 22.62 -1.09 7.87
N SER A 294 23.37 -0.02 7.58
CA SER A 294 23.38 1.19 8.42
C SER A 294 22.15 2.11 8.27
N TYR A 295 21.26 1.81 7.33
CA TYR A 295 20.13 2.67 6.94
C TYR A 295 18.76 2.09 7.30
N VAL A 296 18.76 0.92 7.92
CA VAL A 296 17.55 0.26 8.39
C VAL A 296 17.29 0.57 9.86
N SER A 297 16.03 0.65 10.25
CA SER A 297 15.60 1.27 11.52
C SER A 297 16.11 0.61 12.80
N TRP A 298 16.48 -0.68 12.79
CA TRP A 298 17.01 -1.36 14.00
C TRP A 298 18.54 -1.34 14.10
N SER A 299 19.28 -0.99 13.04
CA SER A 299 20.75 -1.01 13.09
C SER A 299 21.34 0.22 13.77
N GLN A 300 20.53 1.27 13.98
CA GLN A 300 20.90 2.44 14.76
C GLN A 300 20.73 2.19 16.26
N SER A 301 21.11 1.02 16.79
CA SER A 301 21.46 0.75 18.20
C SER A 301 21.61 -0.74 18.53
N ILE A 302 22.86 -1.24 18.48
CA ILE A 302 23.50 -2.01 19.57
C ILE A 302 24.94 -1.51 19.69
#